data_AF-A0A1V9B3D6-F1
#
_entry.id   AF-A0A1V9B3D6-F1
#
_cell.length_a   1.000
_cell.length_b   1.000
_cell.length_c   1.000
_cell.angle_alpha   90.00
_cell.angle_beta   90.00
_cell.angle_gamma   90.00
#
_symmetry.space_group_name_H-M   'P 1'
#
loop_
_entity.id
_entity.type
_entity.pdbx_description
1 polymer ?
#
loop_
_entity_poly.entity_id
_entity_poly.type
_entity_poly.pdbx_seq_one_letter_code
_entity_poly.pdbx_strand_id
1 'polypeptide(L)'
;MPFLRSFITCIGMLIILFFIIPGTSSFAHSSLEKTFPKDGERLNQSPPSIEVWFQDPVVIHPESIKLADETGNPIQIEKPIVDPKDKTHVISRINNDLPAGNYVANINVISLDGDVMKENLMFQVIGEGNKNKKKETLKIVDFLPDDGEIVHESPKKIDLWFNMPAEITAIGVFDDRQQSVMVKEPIIDPKDPTHVMVYFGEELSSGTYQVTWYARPSKTFDNSEPDILDVFYFAVDKFTPIQQGNKGVPTKSLWFQNIGLKQWGYWILFIGLTTLFGGTFFNSVILKENDSKWNKISLALIILVLIGEGIIVISQKVETGNLSMIHFLSLKFVWIPVIQGILLVLGLLFDKIRLFFYGMALLLLPAVIGHASYPRYGGYLTIGVNVLHLLTSSIWIGGLFGLITIPKKENMKDRLKNVIPKFSKWALISFVVIIFTGLFMTKQYVPSFTIKNFIQSEWGKGVVFKIVATFFVLGLGYLQRRSIKNLTSKAVNKVIYRARVEWIYGVFILFFASILVVSAPSAAEQGIYPSSVEKEKVKLDVNISPLYPGLNVLTMNFNNKDIEKVEVTLSMLPNYNVTYNAFKVDKGVFKLTGNLLHATGTMNMNVKAKKFNGESVEFSFKIVIPGEMRLGES
;
A
#
# COMPACT_ATOMS: atom_id res chain seq x y z
N MET A 1 -8.38 -43.20 -22.46
CA MET A 1 -8.54 -42.08 -21.50
C MET A 1 -7.71 -42.16 -20.19
N PRO A 2 -6.70 -43.04 -20.00
CA PRO A 2 -6.01 -43.15 -18.70
C PRO A 2 -5.18 -41.91 -18.34
N PHE A 3 -4.47 -41.31 -19.30
CA PHE A 3 -3.66 -40.10 -19.06
C PHE A 3 -4.46 -38.84 -18.71
N LEU A 4 -5.67 -38.69 -19.24
CA LEU A 4 -6.53 -37.55 -18.88
C LEU A 4 -7.01 -37.70 -17.43
N ARG A 5 -7.32 -38.94 -17.00
CA ARG A 5 -7.60 -39.24 -15.60
C ARG A 5 -6.37 -38.96 -14.73
N SER A 6 -5.18 -39.47 -15.07
CA SER A 6 -3.94 -39.20 -14.31
C SER A 6 -3.60 -37.72 -14.21
N PHE A 7 -3.81 -36.94 -15.27
CA PHE A 7 -3.62 -35.49 -15.26
C PHE A 7 -4.64 -34.77 -14.35
N ILE A 8 -5.93 -35.13 -14.46
CA ILE A 8 -6.97 -34.61 -13.57
C ILE A 8 -6.70 -35.01 -12.12
N THR A 9 -6.20 -36.22 -11.87
CA THR A 9 -5.80 -36.68 -10.53
C THR A 9 -4.58 -35.90 -10.02
N CYS A 10 -3.56 -35.65 -10.85
CA CYS A 10 -2.41 -34.83 -10.45
C CYS A 10 -2.80 -33.38 -10.17
N ILE A 11 -3.65 -32.77 -11.00
CA ILE A 11 -4.19 -31.43 -10.74
C ILE A 11 -5.07 -31.45 -9.49
N GLY A 12 -5.93 -32.44 -9.34
CA GLY A 12 -6.78 -32.60 -8.17
C GLY A 12 -5.95 -32.73 -6.90
N MET A 13 -4.87 -33.52 -6.91
CA MET A 13 -3.92 -33.63 -5.80
C MET A 13 -3.16 -32.33 -5.56
N LEU A 14 -2.70 -31.63 -6.61
CA LEU A 14 -2.07 -30.32 -6.46
C LEU A 14 -3.02 -29.34 -5.79
N ILE A 15 -4.25 -29.23 -6.28
CA ILE A 15 -5.29 -28.37 -5.73
C ILE A 15 -5.59 -28.75 -4.28
N ILE A 16 -5.85 -30.03 -4.00
CA ILE A 16 -6.16 -30.52 -2.64
C ILE A 16 -4.99 -30.25 -1.69
N LEU A 17 -3.75 -30.57 -2.08
CA LEU A 17 -2.58 -30.31 -1.25
C LEU A 17 -2.43 -28.80 -0.98
N PHE A 18 -2.75 -27.97 -1.97
CA PHE A 18 -2.71 -26.51 -1.84
C PHE A 18 -3.76 -25.95 -0.89
N PHE A 19 -4.93 -26.58 -0.79
CA PHE A 19 -5.96 -26.25 0.20
C PHE A 19 -5.68 -26.89 1.58
N ILE A 20 -4.83 -27.91 1.66
CA ILE A 20 -4.43 -28.61 2.90
C ILE A 20 -3.19 -27.99 3.54
N ILE A 21 -2.29 -27.35 2.77
CA ILE A 21 -1.28 -26.46 3.35
C ILE A 21 -2.09 -25.46 4.18
N PRO A 22 -2.00 -25.48 5.52
CA PRO A 22 -2.76 -24.55 6.34
C PRO A 22 -2.46 -23.19 5.74
N GLY A 23 -3.50 -22.44 5.35
CA GLY A 23 -3.34 -21.11 4.82
C GLY A 23 -2.59 -20.35 5.90
N THR A 24 -1.26 -20.32 5.80
CA THR A 24 -0.48 -19.40 6.58
C THR A 24 -0.97 -18.11 5.98
N SER A 25 -1.83 -17.38 6.68
CA SER A 25 -2.21 -16.03 6.31
C SER A 25 -0.91 -15.38 5.82
N SER A 26 -0.80 -15.15 4.52
CA SER A 26 0.41 -14.59 3.97
C SER A 26 0.27 -13.11 4.26
N PHE A 27 0.73 -12.75 5.45
CA PHE A 27 0.77 -11.40 5.93
C PHE A 27 1.62 -10.60 4.96
N ALA A 28 0.95 -9.79 4.13
CA ALA A 28 1.56 -8.97 3.11
C ALA A 28 1.39 -7.53 3.57
N HIS A 29 2.51 -6.82 3.77
CA HIS A 29 2.58 -5.46 4.28
C HIS A 29 1.78 -5.29 5.57
N SER A 30 2.34 -5.77 6.68
CA SER A 30 1.77 -5.47 7.99
C SER A 30 1.64 -3.96 8.15
N SER A 31 0.54 -3.46 8.69
CA SER A 31 0.38 -2.04 9.01
C SER A 31 0.50 -1.82 10.52
N LEU A 32 0.87 -0.61 10.94
CA LEU A 32 0.90 -0.26 12.35
C LEU A 32 -0.53 -0.05 12.87
N GLU A 33 -0.93 -0.79 13.90
CA GLU A 33 -2.26 -0.66 14.52
C GLU A 33 -2.24 0.28 15.72
N LYS A 34 -1.25 0.12 16.60
CA LYS A 34 -1.18 0.83 17.87
C LYS A 34 0.25 0.92 18.37
N THR A 35 0.53 1.98 19.13
CA THR A 35 1.77 2.12 19.88
C THR A 35 1.48 2.45 21.34
N PHE A 36 2.43 2.10 22.21
CA PHE A 36 2.58 2.66 23.54
C PHE A 36 4.06 2.99 23.75
N PRO A 37 4.43 4.24 24.07
CA PRO A 37 3.55 5.40 24.17
C PRO A 37 2.82 5.70 22.85
N LYS A 38 1.70 6.40 22.94
CA LYS A 38 1.00 6.91 21.76
C LYS A 38 1.86 8.01 21.13
N ASP A 39 1.77 8.16 19.81
CA ASP A 39 2.48 9.24 19.12
C ASP A 39 1.98 10.61 19.61
N GLY A 40 2.92 11.47 19.97
CA GLY A 40 2.71 12.75 20.66
C GLY A 40 2.31 12.64 22.13
N GLU A 41 2.29 11.45 22.74
CA GLU A 41 1.85 11.28 24.13
C GLU A 41 2.78 11.94 25.14
N ARG A 42 2.16 12.45 26.20
CA ARG A 42 2.82 13.07 27.35
C ARG A 42 2.65 12.21 28.56
N LEU A 43 3.77 11.69 29.06
CA LEU A 43 3.80 10.76 30.17
C LEU A 43 4.32 11.45 31.43
N ASN A 44 3.60 11.26 32.54
CA ASN A 44 4.01 11.81 33.84
C ASN A 44 5.27 11.10 34.39
N GLN A 45 5.55 9.89 33.92
CA GLN A 45 6.69 9.08 34.35
C GLN A 45 7.28 8.38 33.14
N SER A 46 8.53 7.93 33.27
CA SER A 46 9.15 7.10 32.24
C SER A 46 8.23 5.92 31.89
N PRO A 47 7.95 5.66 30.60
CA PRO A 47 7.24 4.45 30.23
C PRO A 47 8.12 3.24 30.58
N PRO A 48 7.52 2.12 31.03
CA PRO A 48 8.27 0.89 31.30
C PRO A 48 8.80 0.23 30.02
N SER A 49 8.20 0.54 28.88
CA SER A 49 8.45 -0.11 27.59
C SER A 49 8.01 0.78 26.43
N ILE A 50 8.62 0.53 25.28
CA ILE A 50 8.09 0.89 23.98
C ILE A 50 7.42 -0.36 23.40
N GLU A 51 6.15 -0.25 23.07
CA GLU A 51 5.30 -1.33 22.59
C GLU A 51 4.63 -0.93 21.28
N VAL A 52 4.61 -1.87 20.35
CA VAL A 52 4.12 -1.66 18.99
C VAL A 52 3.27 -2.85 18.59
N TRP A 53 2.01 -2.60 18.25
CA TRP A 53 1.09 -3.59 17.71
C TRP A 53 0.94 -3.37 16.22
N PHE A 54 1.06 -4.46 15.49
CA PHE A 54 0.92 -4.50 14.05
C PHE A 54 -0.37 -5.25 13.68
N GLN A 55 -0.89 -5.00 12.49
CA GLN A 55 -2.05 -5.75 12.00
C GLN A 55 -1.71 -7.22 11.78
N ASP A 56 -0.49 -7.45 11.32
CA ASP A 56 0.03 -8.77 10.99
C ASP A 56 1.37 -9.04 11.69
N PRO A 57 1.69 -10.31 12.06
CA PRO A 57 2.94 -10.63 12.73
C PRO A 57 4.18 -10.16 11.94
N VAL A 58 5.17 -9.68 12.68
CA VAL A 58 6.41 -9.13 12.11
C VAL A 58 7.64 -9.92 12.57
N VAL A 59 8.70 -9.84 11.76
CA VAL A 59 10.03 -10.31 12.11
C VAL A 59 10.84 -9.15 12.63
N ILE A 60 11.30 -9.30 13.87
CA ILE A 60 12.12 -8.31 14.57
C ILE A 60 13.60 -8.68 14.50
N HIS A 61 14.43 -7.67 14.65
CA HIS A 61 15.89 -7.76 14.75
C HIS A 61 16.39 -6.86 15.88
N PRO A 62 17.66 -6.98 16.32
CA PRO A 62 18.15 -6.22 17.49
C PRO A 62 17.93 -4.72 17.42
N GLU A 63 17.95 -4.16 16.21
CA GLU A 63 17.78 -2.74 15.92
C GLU A 63 16.34 -2.36 15.54
N SER A 64 15.34 -3.21 15.86
CA SER A 64 13.96 -2.98 15.40
C SER A 64 13.23 -1.88 16.16
N ILE A 65 13.67 -1.58 17.37
CA ILE A 65 13.24 -0.39 18.11
C ILE A 65 14.51 0.27 18.61
N LYS A 66 14.72 1.52 18.23
CA LYS A 66 15.80 2.36 18.78
C LYS A 66 15.20 3.60 19.39
N LEU A 67 15.64 3.94 20.60
CA LEU A 67 15.23 5.15 21.27
C LEU A 67 16.34 6.19 21.17
N ALA A 68 15.99 7.45 20.94
CA ALA A 68 16.89 8.58 20.99
C ALA A 68 16.27 9.74 21.77
N ASP A 69 17.12 10.57 22.39
CA ASP A 69 16.71 11.83 23.02
C ASP A 69 16.53 12.97 22.00
N GLU A 70 16.13 14.14 22.50
CA GLU A 70 15.92 15.38 21.74
C GLU A 70 17.16 15.91 21.02
N THR A 71 18.36 15.49 21.41
CA THR A 71 19.62 15.84 20.72
C THR A 71 20.04 14.80 19.68
N GLY A 72 19.25 13.72 19.54
CA GLY A 72 19.53 12.61 18.64
C GLY A 72 20.50 11.58 19.20
N ASN A 73 20.85 11.65 20.49
CA ASN A 73 21.73 10.66 21.10
C ASN A 73 20.95 9.35 21.35
N PRO A 74 21.53 8.18 20.99
CA PRO A 74 20.87 6.90 21.19
C PRO A 74 20.81 6.53 22.68
N ILE A 75 19.64 6.08 23.12
CA ILE A 75 19.37 5.57 24.47
C ILE A 75 19.32 4.05 24.44
N GLN A 76 20.08 3.42 25.34
CA GLN A 76 20.12 1.97 25.43
C GLN A 76 18.84 1.41 26.08
N ILE A 77 18.12 0.59 25.33
CA ILE A 77 16.93 -0.17 25.78
C ILE A 77 17.18 -1.68 25.67
N GLU A 78 16.32 -2.50 26.28
CA GLU A 78 16.34 -3.94 26.04
C GLU A 78 16.09 -4.23 24.57
N LYS A 79 16.67 -5.32 24.06
CA LYS A 79 16.40 -5.78 22.69
C LYS A 79 14.90 -6.07 22.55
N PRO A 80 14.29 -5.68 21.41
CA PRO A 80 12.87 -5.93 21.20
C PRO A 80 12.59 -7.44 21.22
N ILE A 81 11.44 -7.81 21.79
CA ILE A 81 10.90 -9.17 21.82
C ILE A 81 9.50 -9.17 21.23
N VAL A 82 9.09 -10.27 20.62
CA VAL A 82 7.68 -10.50 20.26
C VAL A 82 6.96 -11.08 21.48
N ASP A 83 5.79 -10.56 21.82
CA ASP A 83 4.97 -11.07 22.91
C ASP A 83 4.65 -12.57 22.67
N PRO A 84 4.97 -13.48 23.60
CA PRO A 84 4.69 -14.90 23.44
C PRO A 84 3.20 -15.22 23.29
N LYS A 85 2.32 -14.36 23.80
CA LYS A 85 0.86 -14.51 23.74
C LYS A 85 0.25 -13.83 22.51
N ASP A 86 0.95 -12.85 21.94
CA ASP A 86 0.49 -12.07 20.80
C ASP A 86 1.61 -11.79 19.79
N LYS A 87 1.60 -12.49 18.66
CA LYS A 87 2.65 -12.37 17.64
C LYS A 87 2.64 -11.06 16.86
N THR A 88 1.57 -10.26 16.99
CA THR A 88 1.50 -8.91 16.42
C THR A 88 2.08 -7.84 17.34
N HIS A 89 2.44 -8.19 18.57
CA HIS A 89 2.90 -7.25 19.58
C HIS A 89 4.41 -7.35 19.79
N VAL A 90 5.12 -6.25 19.60
CA VAL A 90 6.56 -6.11 19.83
C VAL A 90 6.81 -5.18 21.00
N ILE A 91 7.65 -5.63 21.93
CA ILE A 91 7.95 -4.95 23.20
C ILE A 91 9.45 -4.74 23.31
N SER A 92 9.88 -3.52 23.63
CA SER A 92 11.25 -3.18 24.04
C SER A 92 11.18 -2.51 25.41
N ARG A 93 11.73 -3.13 26.46
CA ARG A 93 11.72 -2.51 27.80
C ARG A 93 12.79 -1.43 27.93
N ILE A 94 12.47 -0.43 28.73
CA ILE A 94 13.40 0.65 29.07
C ILE A 94 14.07 0.27 30.40
N ASN A 95 15.40 0.16 30.40
CA ASN A 95 16.17 -0.30 31.55
C ASN A 95 16.35 0.76 32.65
N ASN A 96 16.47 2.01 32.23
CA ASN A 96 16.71 3.14 33.10
C ASN A 96 15.59 4.15 32.87
N ASP A 97 15.01 4.68 33.93
CA ASP A 97 13.97 5.70 33.82
C ASP A 97 14.46 6.86 32.95
N LEU A 98 13.66 7.18 31.94
CA LEU A 98 13.88 8.31 31.08
C LEU A 98 13.71 9.60 31.90
N PRO A 99 14.68 10.54 31.83
CA PRO A 99 14.49 11.86 32.42
C PRO A 99 13.35 12.62 31.74
N ALA A 100 13.02 13.80 32.27
CA ALA A 100 12.08 14.68 31.57
C ALA A 100 12.71 15.18 30.26
N GLY A 101 11.97 15.11 29.15
CA GLY A 101 12.48 15.45 27.83
C GLY A 101 11.66 14.85 26.68
N ASN A 102 12.03 15.19 25.44
CA ASN A 102 11.42 14.65 24.24
C ASN A 102 12.20 13.43 23.71
N TYR A 103 11.46 12.44 23.20
CA TYR A 103 12.03 11.19 22.75
C TYR A 103 11.48 10.78 21.39
N VAL A 104 12.34 10.15 20.59
CA VAL A 104 11.98 9.54 19.31
C VAL A 104 12.33 8.06 19.33
N ALA A 105 11.32 7.21 19.19
CA ALA A 105 11.47 5.79 18.96
C ALA A 105 11.40 5.49 17.45
N ASN A 106 12.54 5.09 16.88
CA ASN A 106 12.65 4.65 15.50
C ASN A 106 12.31 3.16 15.44
N ILE A 107 11.24 2.81 14.75
CA ILE A 107 10.72 1.46 14.57
C ILE A 107 11.17 0.97 13.18
N ASN A 108 11.76 -0.22 13.12
CA ASN A 108 12.21 -0.85 11.89
C ASN A 108 11.94 -2.36 11.96
N VAL A 109 10.84 -2.80 11.38
CA VAL A 109 10.40 -4.21 11.43
C VAL A 109 10.25 -4.76 10.02
N ILE A 110 10.28 -6.08 9.89
CA ILE A 110 10.17 -6.76 8.61
C ILE A 110 8.84 -7.52 8.60
N SER A 111 7.93 -7.23 7.68
CA SER A 111 6.72 -8.04 7.53
C SER A 111 7.07 -9.44 7.01
N LEU A 112 6.15 -10.39 7.15
CA LEU A 112 6.43 -11.80 6.79
C LEU A 112 6.60 -12.05 5.29
N ASP A 113 6.19 -11.10 4.44
CA ASP A 113 6.49 -11.06 3.00
C ASP A 113 7.91 -10.55 2.68
N GLY A 114 8.58 -9.96 3.68
CA GLY A 114 9.96 -9.47 3.60
C GLY A 114 10.09 -7.96 3.45
N ASP A 115 8.99 -7.23 3.33
CA ASP A 115 9.06 -5.77 3.22
C ASP A 115 9.46 -5.13 4.55
N VAL A 116 10.27 -4.08 4.44
CA VAL A 116 10.85 -3.39 5.60
C VAL A 116 9.97 -2.18 5.92
N MET A 117 9.31 -2.22 7.07
CA MET A 117 8.55 -1.10 7.61
C MET A 117 9.45 -0.24 8.49
N LYS A 118 9.43 1.07 8.26
CA LYS A 118 10.12 2.06 9.10
C LYS A 118 9.13 3.12 9.55
N GLU A 119 9.06 3.38 10.84
CA GLU A 119 8.21 4.40 11.44
C GLU A 119 8.92 5.14 12.57
N ASN A 120 8.52 6.38 12.82
CA ASN A 120 9.03 7.18 13.92
C ASN A 120 7.89 7.52 14.88
N LEU A 121 8.08 7.16 16.15
CA LEU A 121 7.16 7.45 17.24
C LEU A 121 7.77 8.55 18.12
N MET A 122 7.05 9.65 18.32
CA MET A 122 7.48 10.75 19.18
C MET A 122 6.67 10.76 20.47
N PHE A 123 7.32 10.99 21.62
CA PHE A 123 6.62 11.13 22.91
C PHE A 123 7.45 11.96 23.89
N GLN A 124 6.85 12.36 25.00
CA GLN A 124 7.48 13.22 26.01
C GLN A 124 7.30 12.68 27.42
N VAL A 125 8.34 12.78 28.25
CA VAL A 125 8.30 12.48 29.69
C VAL A 125 8.39 13.78 30.49
N ILE A 126 7.52 13.95 31.47
CA ILE A 126 7.36 15.18 32.26
C ILE A 126 8.01 15.06 33.66
N GLY A 127 8.05 13.87 34.26
CA GLY A 127 8.66 13.59 35.58
C GLY A 127 7.69 13.70 36.78
N GLU A 128 8.03 13.08 37.93
CA GLU A 128 7.17 12.92 39.12
C GLU A 128 6.80 14.22 39.90
N GLY A 129 7.01 15.40 39.31
CA GLY A 129 6.64 16.70 39.91
C GLY A 129 5.14 16.92 40.13
N ASN A 130 4.25 16.06 39.62
CA ASN A 130 2.80 16.25 39.76
C ASN A 130 2.01 14.94 39.86
N LYS A 131 2.07 14.26 41.02
CA LYS A 131 1.04 13.26 41.37
C LYS A 131 -0.24 13.94 41.89
N ASN A 132 -1.37 13.49 41.33
CA ASN A 132 -2.74 13.73 41.81
C ASN A 132 -3.25 15.16 41.75
N LYS A 133 -3.73 15.55 40.56
CA LYS A 133 -5.11 16.04 40.37
C LYS A 133 -5.55 15.54 39.00
N LYS A 134 -6.83 15.22 38.82
CA LYS A 134 -7.47 15.28 37.51
C LYS A 134 -7.41 16.78 37.13
N LYS A 135 -6.25 17.22 36.66
CA LYS A 135 -5.98 18.61 36.30
C LYS A 135 -6.85 18.83 35.08
N GLU A 136 -7.77 19.78 35.16
CA GLU A 136 -8.47 20.20 33.96
C GLU A 136 -7.41 20.57 32.92
N THR A 137 -7.47 19.93 31.76
CA THR A 137 -6.53 20.27 30.68
C THR A 137 -6.96 21.63 30.13
N LEU A 138 -5.97 22.48 29.85
CA LEU A 138 -6.22 23.72 29.12
C LEU A 138 -6.88 23.38 27.78
N LYS A 139 -7.92 24.11 27.43
CA LYS A 139 -8.67 23.97 26.17
C LYS A 139 -9.01 25.35 25.68
N ILE A 140 -8.88 25.55 24.37
CA ILE A 140 -9.48 26.69 23.72
C ILE A 140 -11.00 26.52 23.71
N VAL A 141 -11.71 27.58 24.07
CA VAL A 141 -13.18 27.63 24.14
C VAL A 141 -13.72 28.39 22.94
N ASP A 142 -13.03 29.47 22.55
CA ASP A 142 -13.43 30.32 21.45
C ASP A 142 -12.23 31.09 20.92
N PHE A 143 -12.33 31.58 19.70
CA PHE A 143 -11.35 32.48 19.11
C PHE A 143 -11.97 33.37 18.04
N LEU A 144 -11.43 34.57 17.89
CA LEU A 144 -11.87 35.54 16.89
C LEU A 144 -10.65 36.01 16.09
N PRO A 145 -10.67 35.96 14.74
CA PRO A 145 -11.73 35.38 13.88
C PRO A 145 -11.98 33.87 14.10
N ASP A 146 -13.20 33.38 13.87
CA ASP A 146 -13.58 31.95 14.05
C ASP A 146 -12.90 31.06 12.99
N ASP A 147 -12.77 29.75 13.27
CA ASP A 147 -12.19 28.80 12.32
C ASP A 147 -13.11 28.64 11.12
N GLY A 148 -12.53 28.73 9.94
CA GLY A 148 -13.28 28.77 8.69
C GLY A 148 -14.03 30.09 8.46
N GLU A 149 -13.81 31.15 9.23
CA GLU A 149 -14.45 32.45 9.00
C GLU A 149 -13.80 33.19 7.81
N ILE A 150 -14.63 33.84 7.00
CA ILE A 150 -14.18 34.80 5.98
C ILE A 150 -14.62 36.20 6.43
N VAL A 151 -13.66 36.99 6.92
CA VAL A 151 -13.90 38.38 7.34
C VAL A 151 -13.73 39.35 6.17
N HIS A 152 -14.47 40.45 6.18
CA HIS A 152 -14.47 41.44 5.09
C HIS A 152 -13.41 42.54 5.24
N GLU A 153 -12.78 42.64 6.40
CA GLU A 153 -11.74 43.62 6.68
C GLU A 153 -10.60 42.94 7.44
N SER A 154 -9.38 43.46 7.31
CA SER A 154 -8.23 42.96 8.07
C SER A 154 -8.54 43.06 9.57
N PRO A 155 -8.57 41.94 10.31
CA PRO A 155 -8.72 41.98 11.76
C PRO A 155 -7.53 42.73 12.37
N LYS A 156 -7.77 43.43 13.47
CA LYS A 156 -6.71 44.17 14.19
C LYS A 156 -5.94 43.29 15.17
N LYS A 157 -6.57 42.20 15.60
CA LYS A 157 -6.06 41.25 16.58
C LYS A 157 -6.69 39.88 16.39
N ILE A 158 -6.07 38.91 17.03
CA ILE A 158 -6.59 37.58 17.31
C ILE A 158 -6.96 37.57 18.78
N ASP A 159 -8.19 37.17 19.09
CA ASP A 159 -8.64 36.92 20.45
C ASP A 159 -8.72 35.42 20.69
N LEU A 160 -8.14 34.93 21.79
CA LEU A 160 -8.13 33.52 22.19
C LEU A 160 -8.74 33.40 23.58
N TRP A 161 -9.85 32.66 23.71
CA TRP A 161 -10.47 32.36 25.00
C TRP A 161 -10.21 30.92 25.40
N PHE A 162 -9.77 30.75 26.64
CA PHE A 162 -9.45 29.46 27.23
C PHE A 162 -10.46 29.09 28.33
N ASN A 163 -10.54 27.82 28.66
CA ASN A 163 -11.36 27.36 29.79
C ASN A 163 -10.76 27.75 31.17
N MET A 164 -9.53 28.24 31.20
CA MET A 164 -8.81 28.65 32.40
C MET A 164 -7.69 29.65 32.04
N PRO A 165 -7.09 30.35 33.02
CA PRO A 165 -6.02 31.31 32.76
C PRO A 165 -4.85 30.69 31.99
N ALA A 166 -4.48 31.31 30.87
CA ALA A 166 -3.49 30.79 29.94
C ALA A 166 -2.42 31.82 29.56
N GLU A 167 -1.21 31.33 29.32
CA GLU A 167 -0.09 32.07 28.74
C GLU A 167 0.21 31.46 27.36
N ILE A 168 0.34 32.31 26.34
CA ILE A 168 0.81 31.92 25.01
C ILE A 168 2.33 31.97 25.01
N THR A 169 2.98 30.83 24.78
CA THR A 169 4.45 30.70 24.77
C THR A 169 5.04 30.94 23.39
N ALA A 170 4.29 30.62 22.34
CA ALA A 170 4.62 30.94 20.96
C ALA A 170 3.35 31.06 20.12
N ILE A 171 3.35 31.99 19.17
CA ILE A 171 2.29 32.10 18.16
C ILE A 171 2.92 32.50 16.82
N GLY A 172 2.51 31.80 15.77
CA GLY A 172 2.89 32.07 14.40
C GLY A 172 1.64 32.23 13.54
N VAL A 173 1.63 33.28 12.72
CA VAL A 173 0.60 33.50 11.71
C VAL A 173 1.26 33.43 10.34
N PHE A 174 0.66 32.68 9.42
CA PHE A 174 1.21 32.45 8.09
C PHE A 174 0.16 32.72 7.02
N ASP A 175 0.54 33.38 5.93
CA ASP A 175 -0.33 33.60 4.76
C ASP A 175 -0.52 32.30 3.95
N ASP A 176 -1.31 32.38 2.88
CA ASP A 176 -1.60 31.27 1.97
C ASP A 176 -0.39 30.76 1.17
N ARG A 177 0.75 31.44 1.25
CA ARG A 177 2.04 31.03 0.68
C ARG A 177 3.04 30.61 1.77
N GLN A 178 2.56 30.43 3.01
CA GLN A 178 3.33 30.11 4.20
C GLN A 178 4.38 31.18 4.57
N GLN A 179 4.16 32.43 4.18
CA GLN A 179 4.98 33.56 4.64
C GLN A 179 4.50 34.01 6.01
N SER A 180 5.44 34.21 6.94
CA SER A 180 5.12 34.68 8.29
C SER A 180 4.57 36.10 8.26
N VAL A 181 3.47 36.33 8.98
CA VAL A 181 2.88 37.64 9.25
C VAL A 181 3.42 38.14 10.59
N MET A 182 3.75 39.43 10.66
CA MET A 182 4.22 40.04 11.90
C MET A 182 3.08 40.18 12.91
N VAL A 183 3.27 39.66 14.13
CA VAL A 183 2.37 39.82 15.27
C VAL A 183 3.11 40.44 16.45
N LYS A 184 2.39 41.14 17.32
CA LYS A 184 2.90 41.70 18.57
C LYS A 184 2.84 40.65 19.69
N GLU A 185 3.53 40.93 20.79
CA GLU A 185 3.50 40.09 21.98
C GLU A 185 2.06 39.85 22.49
N PRO A 186 1.70 38.63 22.91
CA PRO A 186 0.40 38.32 23.49
C PRO A 186 0.12 39.13 24.76
N ILE A 187 -1.10 39.67 24.87
CA ILE A 187 -1.56 40.47 26.01
C ILE A 187 -2.72 39.75 26.68
N ILE A 188 -2.56 39.36 27.94
CA ILE A 188 -3.63 38.79 28.76
C ILE A 188 -4.59 39.93 29.19
N ASP A 189 -5.89 39.74 29.03
CA ASP A 189 -6.89 40.71 29.48
C ASP A 189 -6.84 40.86 31.02
N PRO A 190 -6.57 42.06 31.57
CA PRO A 190 -6.52 42.27 33.02
C PRO A 190 -7.83 41.97 33.74
N LYS A 191 -8.97 42.02 33.04
CA LYS A 191 -10.31 41.73 33.59
C LYS A 191 -10.71 40.28 33.42
N ASP A 192 -10.15 39.58 32.44
CA ASP A 192 -10.42 38.18 32.14
C ASP A 192 -9.11 37.44 31.83
N PRO A 193 -8.48 36.79 32.82
CA PRO A 193 -7.21 36.11 32.62
C PRO A 193 -7.31 34.88 31.70
N THR A 194 -8.52 34.47 31.29
CA THR A 194 -8.74 33.40 30.31
C THR A 194 -8.74 33.90 28.86
N HIS A 195 -8.68 35.21 28.66
CA HIS A 195 -8.71 35.87 27.38
C HIS A 195 -7.33 36.45 27.03
N VAL A 196 -6.76 36.01 25.91
CA VAL A 196 -5.47 36.48 25.40
C VAL A 196 -5.66 37.15 24.05
N MET A 197 -5.11 38.36 23.92
CA MET A 197 -5.19 39.18 22.71
C MET A 197 -3.83 39.26 22.03
N VAL A 198 -3.76 38.98 20.74
CA VAL A 198 -2.55 39.07 19.92
C VAL A 198 -2.78 40.05 18.78
N TYR A 199 -2.11 41.20 18.79
CA TYR A 199 -2.32 42.23 17.78
C TYR A 199 -1.47 41.99 16.53
N PHE A 200 -2.00 42.25 15.35
CA PHE A 200 -1.21 42.24 14.13
C PHE A 200 -0.25 43.45 14.09
N GLY A 201 0.95 43.23 13.55
CA GLY A 201 1.95 44.26 13.31
C GLY A 201 1.74 45.01 11.99
N GLU A 202 0.93 44.44 11.09
CA GLU A 202 0.67 44.92 9.73
C GLU A 202 -0.78 44.64 9.32
N GLU A 203 -1.26 45.30 8.26
CA GLU A 203 -2.55 44.98 7.65
C GLU A 203 -2.46 43.67 6.85
N LEU A 204 -3.47 42.82 7.00
CA LEU A 204 -3.54 41.55 6.29
C LEU A 204 -4.06 41.77 4.87
N SER A 205 -3.40 41.12 3.92
CA SER A 205 -3.85 41.06 2.54
C SER A 205 -5.01 40.08 2.36
N SER A 206 -5.72 40.19 1.25
CA SER A 206 -6.78 39.24 0.89
C SER A 206 -6.23 37.81 0.71
N GLY A 207 -6.76 36.84 1.47
CA GLY A 207 -6.36 35.44 1.43
C GLY A 207 -6.63 34.70 2.73
N THR A 208 -6.35 33.39 2.74
CA THR A 208 -6.44 32.54 3.93
C THR A 208 -5.16 32.60 4.75
N TYR A 209 -5.32 32.60 6.06
CA TYR A 209 -4.26 32.62 7.06
C TYR A 209 -4.34 31.38 7.95
N GLN A 210 -3.19 30.82 8.28
CA GLN A 210 -3.02 29.78 9.29
C GLN A 210 -2.51 30.42 10.58
N VAL A 211 -3.16 30.15 11.70
CA VAL A 211 -2.69 30.53 13.03
C VAL A 211 -2.26 29.27 13.77
N THR A 212 -1.01 29.22 14.19
CA THR A 212 -0.45 28.13 14.98
C THR A 212 0.02 28.69 16.30
N TRP A 213 -0.47 28.14 17.42
CA TRP A 213 -0.15 28.66 18.73
C TRP A 213 0.19 27.55 19.72
N TYR A 214 1.00 27.92 20.70
CA TYR A 214 1.43 27.12 21.84
C TYR A 214 0.98 27.84 23.12
N ALA A 215 0.24 27.15 24.00
CA ALA A 215 -0.25 27.73 25.25
C ALA A 215 -0.11 26.79 26.45
N ARG A 216 0.02 27.38 27.64
CA ARG A 216 0.05 26.67 28.93
C ARG A 216 -0.73 27.43 30.02
N PRO A 217 -1.17 26.78 31.10
CA PRO A 217 -1.84 27.47 32.20
C PRO A 217 -0.92 28.48 32.90
N SER A 218 -1.42 29.70 33.21
CA SER A 218 -0.59 30.80 33.74
C SER A 218 -0.09 30.63 35.19
N LYS A 219 -0.46 29.55 35.91
CA LYS A 219 -0.26 29.43 37.37
C LYS A 219 0.22 28.08 37.89
N THR A 220 0.82 27.22 37.06
CA THR A 220 1.38 25.94 37.54
C THR A 220 2.90 25.99 37.60
N PHE A 221 3.44 25.76 38.81
CA PHE A 221 4.86 25.76 39.22
C PHE A 221 5.71 24.62 38.63
N ASP A 222 5.34 24.11 37.45
CA ASP A 222 6.03 23.01 36.84
C ASP A 222 6.23 23.32 35.35
N ASN A 223 7.38 23.91 35.01
CA ASN A 223 7.81 24.17 33.63
C ASN A 223 8.00 22.88 32.81
N SER A 224 7.68 21.71 33.38
CA SER A 224 7.73 20.41 32.71
C SER A 224 6.46 20.09 31.91
N GLU A 225 5.31 20.75 32.17
CA GLU A 225 4.10 20.53 31.36
C GLU A 225 4.28 21.20 29.99
N PRO A 226 4.13 20.45 28.87
CA PRO A 226 4.47 20.99 27.57
C PRO A 226 3.31 21.82 27.02
N ASP A 227 3.60 22.74 26.12
CA ASP A 227 2.58 23.66 25.62
C ASP A 227 1.56 22.94 24.73
N ILE A 228 0.28 23.27 24.87
CA ILE A 228 -0.76 22.78 23.96
C ILE A 228 -0.56 23.45 22.61
N LEU A 229 -0.43 22.62 21.57
CA LEU A 229 -0.38 23.04 20.18
C LEU A 229 -1.78 22.92 19.58
N ASP A 230 -2.25 23.99 18.95
CA ASP A 230 -3.42 23.95 18.08
C ASP A 230 -3.23 24.81 16.83
N VAL A 231 -4.06 24.56 15.83
CA VAL A 231 -4.05 25.26 14.55
C VAL A 231 -5.47 25.55 14.09
N PHE A 232 -5.76 26.81 13.78
CA PHE A 232 -7.01 27.20 13.12
C PHE A 232 -6.74 28.10 11.91
N TYR A 233 -7.77 28.29 11.09
CA TYR A 233 -7.66 29.02 9.83
C TYR A 233 -8.78 30.06 9.71
N PHE A 234 -8.45 31.25 9.22
CA PHE A 234 -9.44 32.26 8.83
C PHE A 234 -9.04 32.88 7.48
N ALA A 235 -9.91 33.66 6.86
CA ALA A 235 -9.60 34.33 5.61
C ALA A 235 -10.05 35.79 5.59
N VAL A 236 -9.28 36.65 4.92
CA VAL A 236 -9.61 38.05 4.67
C VAL A 236 -10.09 38.18 3.23
N ASP A 237 -11.30 38.72 3.05
CA ASP A 237 -12.08 38.87 1.82
C ASP A 237 -12.48 37.58 1.10
N LYS A 238 -11.55 36.63 0.94
CA LYS A 238 -11.76 35.41 0.15
C LYS A 238 -10.91 34.27 0.67
N PHE A 239 -11.44 33.06 0.51
CA PHE A 239 -10.67 31.84 0.69
C PHE A 239 -9.61 31.68 -0.41
N THR A 240 -8.37 31.38 0.00
CA THR A 240 -7.31 30.92 -0.89
C THR A 240 -6.67 29.63 -0.33
N PRO A 241 -6.35 28.63 -1.17
CA PRO A 241 -5.67 27.42 -0.71
C PRO A 241 -4.30 27.70 -0.11
N ILE A 242 -3.96 27.10 1.04
CA ILE A 242 -2.59 27.09 1.54
C ILE A 242 -1.70 26.32 0.56
N GLN A 243 -0.70 26.99 0.00
CA GLN A 243 0.20 26.48 -1.02
C GLN A 243 1.44 25.91 -0.37
N GLN A 244 1.95 24.80 -0.92
CA GLN A 244 3.25 24.29 -0.54
C GLN A 244 4.35 25.11 -1.24
N GLY A 245 5.24 25.75 -0.48
CA GLY A 245 6.42 26.43 -1.06
C GLY A 245 7.22 25.47 -1.95
N ASN A 246 7.79 26.00 -3.05
CA ASN A 246 8.50 25.31 -4.13
C ASN A 246 9.08 23.93 -3.75
N LYS A 247 8.27 22.87 -3.83
CA LYS A 247 8.81 21.51 -3.96
C LYS A 247 9.27 21.39 -5.40
N GLY A 248 10.56 21.12 -5.59
CA GLY A 248 11.07 20.68 -6.88
C GLY A 248 10.13 19.61 -7.41
N VAL A 249 9.60 19.83 -8.62
CA VAL A 249 8.72 18.86 -9.27
C VAL A 249 9.45 17.53 -9.22
N PRO A 250 8.95 16.50 -8.52
CA PRO A 250 9.62 15.23 -8.52
C PRO A 250 9.70 14.82 -9.98
N THR A 251 10.91 14.65 -10.50
CA THR A 251 11.19 14.15 -11.85
C THR A 251 10.70 12.70 -11.90
N LYS A 252 9.38 12.54 -12.00
CA LYS A 252 8.71 11.26 -12.07
C LYS A 252 8.94 10.72 -13.47
N SER A 253 9.66 9.59 -13.55
CA SER A 253 9.72 8.74 -14.73
C SER A 253 8.31 8.54 -15.31
N LEU A 254 8.17 8.74 -16.61
CA LEU A 254 6.89 8.74 -17.34
C LEU A 254 6.16 7.38 -17.31
N TRP A 255 6.85 6.28 -17.01
CA TRP A 255 6.31 4.94 -17.25
C TRP A 255 6.25 4.10 -15.98
N PHE A 256 7.39 3.77 -15.38
CA PHE A 256 7.46 3.07 -14.09
C PHE A 256 8.60 3.61 -13.22
N GLN A 257 8.39 3.76 -11.91
CA GLN A 257 9.37 4.36 -10.98
C GLN A 257 10.23 3.31 -10.27
N ASN A 258 9.66 2.12 -9.99
CA ASN A 258 10.27 1.12 -9.12
C ASN A 258 10.82 -0.10 -9.89
N ILE A 259 11.25 0.05 -11.16
CA ILE A 259 11.90 -1.04 -11.88
C ILE A 259 13.32 -1.23 -11.33
N GLY A 260 13.46 -2.14 -10.37
CA GLY A 260 14.73 -2.53 -9.74
C GLY A 260 15.22 -3.93 -10.13
N LEU A 261 16.33 -4.37 -9.52
CA LEU A 261 16.89 -5.72 -9.75
C LEU A 261 15.90 -6.84 -9.38
N LYS A 262 15.12 -6.66 -8.31
CA LYS A 262 14.07 -7.59 -7.86
C LYS A 262 13.08 -7.92 -8.98
N GLN A 263 12.68 -6.91 -9.76
CA GLN A 263 11.76 -7.06 -10.91
C GLN A 263 12.35 -7.96 -12.01
N TRP A 264 13.62 -7.78 -12.35
CA TRP A 264 14.31 -8.63 -13.32
C TRP A 264 14.42 -10.08 -12.82
N GLY A 265 14.68 -10.26 -11.52
CA GLY A 265 14.67 -11.58 -10.87
C GLY A 265 13.34 -12.29 -11.03
N TYR A 266 12.22 -11.63 -10.71
CA TYR A 266 10.88 -12.18 -10.90
C TYR A 266 10.54 -12.47 -12.36
N TRP A 267 10.96 -11.62 -13.30
CA TRP A 267 10.72 -11.86 -14.72
C TRP A 267 11.41 -13.14 -15.20
N ILE A 268 12.70 -13.31 -14.87
CA ILE A 268 13.49 -14.50 -15.18
C ILE A 268 12.86 -15.76 -14.55
N LEU A 269 12.48 -15.66 -13.26
CA LEU A 269 11.81 -16.72 -12.51
C LEU A 269 10.52 -17.17 -13.23
N PHE A 270 9.65 -16.23 -13.61
CA PHE A 270 8.39 -16.55 -14.29
C PHE A 270 8.59 -17.14 -15.67
N ILE A 271 9.54 -16.64 -16.46
CA ILE A 271 9.88 -17.25 -17.76
C ILE A 271 10.27 -18.72 -17.56
N GLY A 272 11.17 -18.98 -16.61
CA GLY A 272 11.68 -20.31 -16.31
C GLY A 272 10.57 -21.27 -15.86
N LEU A 273 9.83 -20.93 -14.80
CA LEU A 273 8.81 -21.80 -14.21
C LEU A 273 7.64 -22.07 -15.16
N THR A 274 7.11 -21.03 -15.81
CA THR A 274 5.96 -21.19 -16.72
C THR A 274 6.33 -22.02 -17.95
N THR A 275 7.53 -21.80 -18.50
CA THR A 275 8.04 -22.57 -19.63
C THR A 275 8.35 -24.02 -19.25
N LEU A 276 8.93 -24.24 -18.08
CA LEU A 276 9.29 -25.58 -17.58
C LEU A 276 8.05 -26.45 -17.30
N PHE A 277 7.07 -25.91 -16.56
CA PHE A 277 5.82 -26.62 -16.29
C PHE A 277 5.04 -26.85 -17.58
N GLY A 278 4.81 -25.81 -18.38
CA GLY A 278 4.01 -25.90 -19.60
C GLY A 278 4.64 -26.76 -20.68
N GLY A 279 5.97 -26.70 -20.84
CA GLY A 279 6.69 -27.56 -21.78
C GLY A 279 6.70 -29.01 -21.32
N THR A 280 6.76 -29.28 -20.01
CA THR A 280 6.61 -30.64 -19.48
C THR A 280 5.19 -31.16 -19.71
N PHE A 281 4.17 -30.32 -19.45
CA PHE A 281 2.78 -30.64 -19.78
C PHE A 281 2.62 -30.97 -21.27
N PHE A 282 3.23 -30.16 -22.15
CA PHE A 282 3.21 -30.40 -23.59
C PHE A 282 3.83 -31.75 -23.96
N ASN A 283 5.02 -32.06 -23.45
CA ASN A 283 5.71 -33.32 -23.74
C ASN A 283 4.95 -34.54 -23.18
N SER A 284 4.41 -34.45 -21.96
CA SER A 284 3.74 -35.57 -21.30
C SER A 284 2.28 -35.79 -21.74
N VAL A 285 1.54 -34.72 -22.06
CA VAL A 285 0.09 -34.79 -22.30
C VAL A 285 -0.26 -34.65 -23.79
N ILE A 286 0.41 -33.73 -24.50
CA ILE A 286 0.10 -33.41 -25.90
C ILE A 286 0.91 -34.29 -26.85
N LEU A 287 2.24 -34.26 -26.71
CA LEU A 287 3.18 -35.02 -27.55
C LEU A 287 3.24 -36.49 -27.13
N LYS A 288 3.20 -36.76 -25.82
CA LYS A 288 3.35 -38.09 -25.19
C LYS A 288 4.66 -38.79 -25.56
N GLU A 289 5.74 -38.03 -25.66
CA GLU A 289 7.09 -38.54 -25.87
C GLU A 289 7.98 -38.03 -24.73
N ASN A 290 8.78 -38.92 -24.14
CA ASN A 290 9.83 -38.52 -23.21
C ASN A 290 11.15 -38.51 -23.99
N ASP A 291 11.72 -37.33 -24.23
CA ASP A 291 12.96 -37.17 -24.99
C ASP A 291 14.08 -36.62 -24.08
N SER A 292 15.25 -37.22 -24.19
CA SER A 292 16.54 -36.74 -23.67
C SER A 292 16.78 -35.24 -23.94
N LYS A 293 16.34 -34.72 -25.09
CA LYS A 293 16.45 -33.29 -25.43
C LYS A 293 15.66 -32.41 -24.46
N TRP A 294 14.46 -32.83 -24.08
CA TRP A 294 13.65 -32.09 -23.11
C TRP A 294 14.30 -32.07 -21.72
N ASN A 295 15.00 -33.13 -21.32
CA ASN A 295 15.75 -33.14 -20.05
C ASN A 295 16.87 -32.09 -20.04
N LYS A 296 17.64 -31.97 -21.14
CA LYS A 296 18.70 -30.94 -21.26
C LYS A 296 18.12 -29.52 -21.23
N ILE A 297 17.00 -29.31 -21.92
CA ILE A 297 16.27 -28.04 -21.90
C ILE A 297 15.73 -27.73 -20.50
N SER A 298 15.17 -28.74 -19.82
CA SER A 298 14.65 -28.60 -18.46
C SER A 298 15.76 -28.20 -17.49
N LEU A 299 16.95 -28.79 -17.59
CA LEU A 299 18.12 -28.39 -16.79
C LEU A 299 18.50 -26.93 -17.04
N ALA A 300 18.54 -26.48 -18.30
CA ALA A 300 18.84 -25.08 -18.62
C ALA A 300 17.78 -24.11 -18.08
N LEU A 301 16.50 -24.48 -18.14
CA LEU A 301 15.40 -23.69 -17.56
C LEU A 301 15.46 -23.66 -16.04
N ILE A 302 15.87 -24.75 -15.38
CA ILE A 302 16.07 -24.78 -13.92
C ILE A 302 17.21 -23.86 -13.51
N ILE A 303 18.34 -23.88 -14.23
CA ILE A 303 19.44 -22.94 -13.99
C ILE A 303 18.95 -21.50 -14.13
N LEU A 304 18.13 -21.21 -15.16
CA LEU A 304 17.51 -19.89 -15.35
C LEU A 304 16.64 -19.50 -14.15
N VAL A 305 15.82 -20.42 -13.64
CA VAL A 305 15.01 -20.20 -12.42
C VAL A 305 15.90 -19.87 -11.22
N LEU A 306 16.94 -20.66 -10.96
CA LEU A 306 17.86 -20.46 -9.85
C LEU A 306 18.61 -19.12 -9.94
N ILE A 307 18.93 -18.64 -11.14
CA ILE A 307 19.50 -17.29 -11.35
C ILE A 307 18.48 -16.22 -10.95
N GLY A 308 17.21 -16.36 -11.36
CA GLY A 308 16.14 -15.45 -10.97
C GLY A 308 15.93 -15.40 -9.45
N GLU A 309 15.88 -16.57 -8.80
CA GLU A 309 15.83 -16.70 -7.34
C GLU A 309 17.02 -16.01 -6.66
N GLY A 310 18.24 -16.24 -7.16
CA GLY A 310 19.46 -15.63 -6.64
C GLY A 310 19.42 -14.10 -6.68
N ILE A 311 18.94 -13.51 -7.79
CA ILE A 311 18.78 -12.06 -7.93
C ILE A 311 17.78 -11.53 -6.89
N ILE A 312 16.64 -12.21 -6.70
CA ILE A 312 15.62 -11.81 -5.72
C ILE A 312 16.19 -11.86 -4.30
N VAL A 313 16.86 -12.96 -3.91
CA VAL A 313 17.44 -13.12 -2.57
C VAL A 313 18.53 -12.09 -2.30
N ILE A 314 19.39 -11.79 -3.29
CA ILE A 314 20.42 -10.75 -3.16
C ILE A 314 19.79 -9.37 -2.98
N SER A 315 18.78 -9.02 -3.80
CA SER A 315 18.04 -7.75 -3.66
C SER A 315 17.44 -7.61 -2.27
N GLN A 316 16.80 -8.67 -1.77
CA GLN A 316 16.18 -8.65 -0.46
C GLN A 316 17.20 -8.56 0.69
N LYS A 317 18.38 -9.17 0.53
CA LYS A 317 19.45 -9.03 1.53
C LYS A 317 19.97 -7.59 1.62
N VAL A 318 20.02 -6.89 0.49
CA VAL A 318 20.37 -5.47 0.46
C VAL A 318 19.29 -4.62 1.13
N GLU A 319 18.01 -4.88 0.83
CA GLU A 319 16.86 -4.16 1.42
C GLU A 319 16.75 -4.35 2.94
N THR A 320 16.97 -5.57 3.43
CA THR A 320 16.88 -5.92 4.87
C THR A 320 18.11 -5.50 5.70
N GLY A 321 19.13 -4.91 5.06
CA GLY A 321 20.29 -4.30 5.72
C GLY A 321 21.01 -5.22 6.71
N ASN A 322 21.11 -4.76 7.97
CA ASN A 322 21.91 -5.39 9.03
C ASN A 322 21.28 -6.64 9.67
N LEU A 323 20.19 -7.17 9.11
CA LEU A 323 19.60 -8.41 9.60
C LEU A 323 20.65 -9.53 9.64
N SER A 324 20.77 -10.22 10.79
CA SER A 324 21.71 -11.34 10.93
C SER A 324 21.39 -12.45 9.94
N MET A 325 22.40 -13.22 9.53
CA MET A 325 22.20 -14.27 8.52
C MET A 325 21.17 -15.32 8.96
N ILE A 326 21.12 -15.63 10.26
CA ILE A 326 20.16 -16.59 10.82
C ILE A 326 18.72 -16.08 10.68
N HIS A 327 18.46 -14.82 11.06
CA HIS A 327 17.13 -14.23 10.89
C HIS A 327 16.78 -14.00 9.42
N PHE A 328 17.76 -13.71 8.57
CA PHE A 328 17.54 -13.61 7.14
C PHE A 328 17.09 -14.96 6.56
N LEU A 329 17.79 -16.05 6.90
CA LEU A 329 17.46 -17.40 6.44
C LEU A 329 16.11 -17.93 6.96
N SER A 330 15.59 -17.40 8.09
CA SER A 330 14.27 -17.78 8.60
C SER A 330 13.10 -17.12 7.85
N LEU A 331 13.37 -16.09 7.04
CA LEU A 331 12.33 -15.40 6.28
C LEU A 331 11.79 -16.28 5.16
N LYS A 332 10.46 -16.25 4.99
CA LYS A 332 9.73 -17.07 4.00
C LYS A 332 10.30 -16.91 2.59
N PHE A 333 10.63 -15.69 2.18
CA PHE A 333 11.18 -15.41 0.86
C PHE A 333 12.58 -16.00 0.62
N VAL A 334 13.29 -16.49 1.65
CA VAL A 334 14.60 -17.13 1.49
C VAL A 334 14.50 -18.64 1.41
N TRP A 335 13.81 -19.28 2.36
CA TRP A 335 13.74 -20.74 2.38
C TRP A 335 12.72 -21.31 1.36
N ILE A 336 11.71 -20.54 0.94
CA ILE A 336 10.74 -20.99 -0.07
C ILE A 336 11.42 -21.23 -1.43
N PRO A 337 12.24 -20.30 -1.97
CA PRO A 337 13.05 -20.57 -3.15
C PRO A 337 13.95 -21.80 -3.01
N VAL A 338 14.51 -22.07 -1.82
CA VAL A 338 15.30 -23.30 -1.60
C VAL A 338 14.45 -24.56 -1.80
N ILE A 339 13.25 -24.58 -1.22
CA ILE A 339 12.30 -25.70 -1.44
C ILE A 339 11.89 -25.77 -2.91
N GLN A 340 11.66 -24.63 -3.56
CA GLN A 340 11.36 -24.54 -5.00
C GLN A 340 12.49 -25.20 -5.82
N GLY A 341 13.76 -24.85 -5.57
CA GLY A 341 14.93 -25.48 -6.17
C GLY A 341 15.00 -26.99 -5.94
N ILE A 342 14.72 -27.47 -4.72
CA ILE A 342 14.68 -28.91 -4.41
C ILE A 342 13.60 -29.62 -5.24
N LEU A 343 12.38 -29.05 -5.31
CA LEU A 343 11.28 -29.60 -6.11
C LEU A 343 11.65 -29.66 -7.60
N LEU A 344 12.35 -28.64 -8.12
CA LEU A 344 12.83 -28.63 -9.50
C LEU A 344 13.86 -29.73 -9.77
N VAL A 345 14.78 -29.98 -8.84
CA VAL A 345 15.75 -31.09 -8.96
C VAL A 345 15.04 -32.45 -8.89
N LEU A 346 14.09 -32.64 -7.97
CA LEU A 346 13.30 -33.86 -7.88
C LEU A 346 12.51 -34.15 -9.18
N GLY A 347 11.99 -33.11 -9.84
CA GLY A 347 11.34 -33.25 -11.14
C GLY A 347 12.28 -33.78 -12.25
N LEU A 348 13.58 -33.45 -12.20
CA LEU A 348 14.56 -34.03 -13.13
C LEU A 348 14.79 -35.53 -12.85
N LEU A 349 14.89 -35.90 -11.57
CA LEU A 349 15.17 -37.27 -11.13
C LEU A 349 13.99 -38.23 -11.34
N PHE A 350 12.76 -37.76 -11.16
CA PHE A 350 11.55 -38.59 -11.20
C PHE A 350 10.64 -38.23 -12.38
N ASP A 351 10.95 -38.74 -13.57
CA ASP A 351 10.28 -38.41 -14.84
C ASP A 351 8.76 -38.68 -14.84
N LYS A 352 8.29 -39.78 -14.23
CA LYS A 352 6.85 -40.15 -14.17
C LYS A 352 5.98 -39.14 -13.42
N ILE A 353 6.55 -38.49 -12.40
CA ILE A 353 5.86 -37.52 -11.53
C ILE A 353 6.44 -36.10 -11.67
N ARG A 354 7.26 -35.86 -12.70
CA ARG A 354 7.90 -34.56 -12.97
C ARG A 354 6.91 -33.41 -13.03
N LEU A 355 5.77 -33.62 -13.69
CA LEU A 355 4.73 -32.60 -13.83
C LEU A 355 4.18 -32.15 -12.47
N PHE A 356 4.09 -33.06 -11.51
CA PHE A 356 3.66 -32.74 -10.14
C PHE A 356 4.70 -31.86 -9.43
N PHE A 357 5.99 -32.25 -9.46
CA PHE A 357 7.06 -31.47 -8.85
C PHE A 357 7.20 -30.06 -9.45
N TYR A 358 7.16 -29.94 -10.78
CA TYR A 358 7.21 -28.63 -11.44
C TYR A 358 5.95 -27.81 -11.19
N GLY A 359 4.79 -28.45 -11.05
CA GLY A 359 3.54 -27.78 -10.66
C GLY A 359 3.64 -27.23 -9.23
N MET A 360 4.18 -28.02 -8.30
CA MET A 360 4.42 -27.58 -6.93
C MET A 360 5.38 -26.39 -6.89
N ALA A 361 6.51 -26.49 -7.60
CA ALA A 361 7.48 -25.42 -7.70
C ALA A 361 6.86 -24.14 -8.30
N LEU A 362 6.08 -24.24 -9.37
CA LEU A 362 5.40 -23.11 -10.01
C LEU A 362 4.46 -22.36 -9.03
N LEU A 363 3.73 -23.12 -8.21
CA LEU A 363 2.68 -22.56 -7.35
C LEU A 363 3.21 -22.10 -5.99
N LEU A 364 4.35 -22.61 -5.52
CA LEU A 364 4.82 -22.43 -4.14
C LEU A 364 4.98 -20.96 -3.73
N LEU A 365 5.66 -20.15 -4.54
CA LEU A 365 5.97 -18.77 -4.18
C LEU A 365 4.73 -17.86 -4.21
N PRO A 366 3.89 -17.85 -5.27
CA PRO A 366 2.65 -17.07 -5.29
C PRO A 366 1.58 -17.53 -4.28
N ALA A 367 1.68 -18.75 -3.75
CA ALA A 367 0.76 -19.27 -2.73
C ALA A 367 1.02 -18.74 -1.34
N VAL A 368 2.30 -18.48 -1.05
CA VAL A 368 2.77 -18.23 0.32
C VAL A 368 3.13 -16.77 0.52
N ILE A 369 3.50 -16.07 -0.55
CA ILE A 369 3.98 -14.68 -0.52
C ILE A 369 3.22 -13.79 -1.54
N GLY A 370 2.28 -14.34 -2.31
CA GLY A 370 1.57 -13.58 -3.33
C GLY A 370 0.39 -12.80 -2.76
N HIS A 371 -0.03 -11.72 -3.45
CA HIS A 371 -1.26 -10.97 -3.11
C HIS A 371 -2.49 -11.88 -2.98
N ALA A 372 -2.56 -12.97 -3.76
CA ALA A 372 -3.68 -13.90 -3.73
C ALA A 372 -3.91 -14.58 -2.38
N SER A 373 -2.87 -14.73 -1.56
CA SER A 373 -2.95 -15.41 -0.27
C SER A 373 -3.31 -14.49 0.91
N TYR A 374 -3.56 -13.20 0.64
CA TYR A 374 -3.97 -12.25 1.65
C TYR A 374 -5.50 -12.28 1.90
N PRO A 375 -5.96 -12.34 3.18
CA PRO A 375 -7.38 -12.42 3.50
C PRO A 375 -8.23 -11.26 2.93
N ARG A 376 -7.75 -10.01 2.98
CA ARG A 376 -8.46 -8.84 2.41
C ARG A 376 -8.76 -9.00 0.92
N TYR A 377 -7.88 -9.70 0.21
CA TYR A 377 -8.02 -9.98 -1.21
C TYR A 377 -8.81 -11.27 -1.49
N GLY A 378 -9.59 -11.80 -0.55
CA GLY A 378 -10.49 -12.94 -0.74
C GLY A 378 -9.92 -14.30 -0.31
N GLY A 379 -8.71 -14.32 0.27
CA GLY A 379 -8.10 -15.51 0.89
C GLY A 379 -8.11 -16.75 -0.02
N TYR A 380 -8.57 -17.89 0.51
CA TYR A 380 -8.54 -19.19 -0.18
C TYR A 380 -9.20 -19.20 -1.57
N LEU A 381 -10.24 -18.39 -1.80
CA LEU A 381 -10.88 -18.32 -3.12
C LEU A 381 -9.92 -17.73 -4.15
N THR A 382 -9.26 -16.64 -3.78
CA THR A 382 -8.35 -15.92 -4.68
C THR A 382 -7.03 -16.67 -4.88
N ILE A 383 -6.57 -17.40 -3.87
CA ILE A 383 -5.53 -18.43 -3.99
C ILE A 383 -5.90 -19.42 -5.10
N GLY A 384 -7.10 -20.01 -5.05
CA GLY A 384 -7.56 -20.97 -6.06
C GLY A 384 -7.66 -20.37 -7.47
N VAL A 385 -8.16 -19.14 -7.58
CA VAL A 385 -8.22 -18.41 -8.85
C VAL A 385 -6.82 -18.13 -9.42
N ASN A 386 -5.86 -17.76 -8.56
CA ASN A 386 -4.47 -17.52 -8.95
C ASN A 386 -3.79 -18.82 -9.42
N VAL A 387 -4.04 -19.95 -8.75
CA VAL A 387 -3.56 -21.28 -9.21
C VAL A 387 -4.05 -21.57 -10.62
N LEU A 388 -5.35 -21.39 -10.87
CA LEU A 388 -5.92 -21.60 -12.20
C LEU A 388 -5.28 -20.66 -13.23
N HIS A 389 -5.09 -19.39 -12.89
CA HIS A 389 -4.45 -18.39 -13.75
C HIS A 389 -3.00 -18.81 -14.12
N LEU A 390 -2.19 -19.21 -13.14
CA LEU A 390 -0.79 -19.58 -13.34
C LEU A 390 -0.64 -20.89 -14.12
N LEU A 391 -1.43 -21.92 -13.78
CA LEU A 391 -1.41 -23.20 -14.50
C LEU A 391 -1.78 -23.01 -15.98
N THR A 392 -2.84 -22.26 -16.25
CA THR A 392 -3.31 -22.03 -17.63
C THR A 392 -2.35 -21.14 -18.43
N SER A 393 -1.79 -20.10 -17.81
CA SER A 393 -0.72 -19.28 -18.40
C SER A 393 0.51 -20.11 -18.75
N SER A 394 0.90 -21.01 -17.85
CA SER A 394 2.05 -21.91 -18.06
C SER A 394 1.79 -22.91 -19.18
N ILE A 395 0.62 -23.55 -19.21
CA ILE A 395 0.22 -24.46 -20.30
C ILE A 395 0.29 -23.76 -21.66
N TRP A 396 -0.12 -22.49 -21.73
CA TRP A 396 -0.06 -21.70 -22.96
C TRP A 396 1.39 -21.34 -23.35
N ILE A 397 2.13 -20.63 -22.50
CA ILE A 397 3.48 -20.14 -22.80
C ILE A 397 4.47 -21.30 -22.96
N GLY A 398 4.49 -22.23 -22.01
CA GLY A 398 5.36 -23.40 -22.09
C GLY A 398 4.95 -24.38 -23.18
N GLY A 399 3.68 -24.44 -23.56
CA GLY A 399 3.24 -25.23 -24.70
C GLY A 399 3.67 -24.65 -26.06
N LEU A 400 3.71 -23.33 -26.21
CA LEU A 400 4.34 -22.67 -27.37
C LEU A 400 5.82 -23.03 -27.45
N PHE A 401 6.52 -22.99 -26.31
CA PHE A 401 7.92 -23.40 -26.25
C PHE A 401 8.11 -24.89 -26.55
N GLY A 402 7.20 -25.74 -26.07
CA GLY A 402 7.13 -27.16 -26.41
C GLY A 402 7.03 -27.38 -27.92
N LEU A 403 6.17 -26.61 -28.61
CA LEU A 403 6.02 -26.66 -30.07
C LEU A 403 7.32 -26.26 -30.80
N ILE A 404 8.04 -25.26 -30.28
CA ILE A 404 9.33 -24.80 -30.84
C ILE A 404 10.43 -25.84 -30.65
N THR A 405 10.39 -26.57 -29.54
CA THR A 405 11.45 -27.49 -29.12
C THR A 405 11.27 -28.92 -29.57
N ILE A 406 10.14 -29.25 -30.22
CA ILE A 406 9.86 -30.57 -30.81
C ILE A 406 11.11 -31.11 -31.53
N PRO A 407 11.52 -32.36 -31.25
CA PRO A 407 12.68 -32.96 -31.90
C PRO A 407 12.45 -33.07 -33.40
N LYS A 408 13.42 -32.61 -34.21
CA LYS A 408 13.35 -32.74 -35.67
C LYS A 408 13.47 -34.22 -36.04
N LYS A 409 12.42 -34.79 -36.65
CA LYS A 409 12.35 -36.16 -37.18
C LYS A 409 11.80 -36.11 -38.60
N GLU A 410 12.05 -37.14 -39.42
CA GLU A 410 11.65 -37.18 -40.84
C GLU A 410 10.14 -36.96 -41.07
N ASN A 411 9.30 -37.40 -40.13
CA ASN A 411 7.84 -37.29 -40.16
C ASN A 411 7.27 -36.01 -39.49
N MET A 412 8.04 -34.92 -39.44
CA MET A 412 7.66 -33.68 -38.72
C MET A 412 6.28 -33.13 -39.13
N LYS A 413 5.93 -33.22 -40.42
CA LYS A 413 4.64 -32.75 -40.96
C LYS A 413 3.45 -33.46 -40.29
N ASP A 414 3.50 -34.79 -40.19
CA ASP A 414 2.40 -35.57 -39.63
C ASP A 414 2.35 -35.47 -38.10
N ARG A 415 3.51 -35.35 -37.46
CA ARG A 415 3.58 -35.03 -36.02
C ARG A 415 2.89 -33.69 -35.73
N LEU A 416 3.18 -32.64 -36.49
CA LEU A 416 2.55 -31.32 -36.31
C LEU A 416 1.05 -31.34 -36.61
N LYS A 417 0.59 -32.08 -37.62
CA LYS A 417 -0.85 -32.25 -37.89
C LYS A 417 -1.61 -32.82 -36.68
N ASN A 418 -0.97 -33.71 -35.92
CA ASN A 418 -1.59 -34.33 -34.74
C ASN A 418 -1.45 -33.47 -33.47
N VAL A 419 -0.34 -32.74 -33.34
CA VAL A 419 -0.01 -31.96 -32.13
C VAL A 419 -0.67 -30.59 -32.13
N ILE A 420 -0.67 -29.87 -33.27
CA ILE A 420 -1.19 -28.50 -33.36
C ILE A 420 -2.66 -28.42 -32.90
N PRO A 421 -3.61 -29.23 -33.40
CA PRO A 421 -5.01 -29.12 -32.98
C PRO A 421 -5.22 -29.37 -31.48
N LYS A 422 -4.48 -30.33 -30.91
CA LYS A 422 -4.53 -30.63 -29.47
C LYS A 422 -4.00 -29.45 -28.66
N PHE A 423 -2.86 -28.90 -29.04
CA PHE A 423 -2.29 -27.74 -28.36
C PHE A 423 -3.18 -26.50 -28.52
N SER A 424 -3.70 -26.22 -29.72
CA SER A 424 -4.60 -25.09 -29.95
C SER A 424 -5.87 -25.17 -29.10
N LYS A 425 -6.41 -26.37 -28.84
CA LYS A 425 -7.54 -26.54 -27.91
C LYS A 425 -7.16 -26.13 -26.48
N TRP A 426 -6.01 -26.61 -25.99
CA TRP A 426 -5.51 -26.23 -24.66
C TRP A 426 -5.19 -24.74 -24.56
N ALA A 427 -4.55 -24.16 -25.57
CA ALA A 427 -4.24 -22.74 -25.63
C ALA A 427 -5.53 -21.89 -25.58
N LEU A 428 -6.59 -22.26 -26.32
CA LEU A 428 -7.87 -21.55 -26.28
C LEU A 428 -8.52 -21.63 -24.89
N ILE A 429 -8.56 -22.82 -24.28
CA ILE A 429 -9.07 -23.00 -22.91
C ILE A 429 -8.26 -22.12 -21.94
N SER A 430 -6.93 -22.15 -22.05
CA SER A 430 -6.06 -21.33 -21.23
C SER A 430 -6.38 -19.85 -21.35
N PHE A 431 -6.51 -19.32 -22.57
CA PHE A 431 -6.83 -17.90 -22.77
C PHE A 431 -8.16 -17.50 -22.12
N VAL A 432 -9.21 -18.30 -22.29
CA VAL A 432 -10.51 -18.03 -21.67
C VAL A 432 -10.37 -17.97 -20.15
N VAL A 433 -9.69 -18.96 -19.55
CA VAL A 433 -9.48 -19.00 -18.09
C VAL A 433 -8.62 -17.82 -17.62
N ILE A 434 -7.53 -17.49 -18.31
CA ILE A 434 -6.63 -16.36 -17.98
C ILE A 434 -7.41 -15.04 -17.94
N ILE A 435 -8.28 -14.80 -18.93
CA ILE A 435 -9.11 -13.58 -18.99
C ILE A 435 -10.05 -13.51 -17.79
N PHE A 436 -10.86 -14.55 -17.55
CA PHE A 436 -11.84 -14.52 -16.46
C PHE A 436 -11.19 -14.48 -15.07
N THR A 437 -10.12 -15.24 -14.86
CA THR A 437 -9.37 -15.22 -13.60
C THR A 437 -8.66 -13.87 -13.39
N GLY A 438 -8.11 -13.26 -14.43
CA GLY A 438 -7.49 -11.94 -14.36
C GLY A 438 -8.49 -10.82 -14.03
N LEU A 439 -9.67 -10.84 -14.67
CA LEU A 439 -10.76 -9.89 -14.36
C LEU A 439 -11.25 -10.06 -12.92
N PHE A 440 -11.43 -11.31 -12.47
CA PHE A 440 -11.82 -11.60 -11.10
C PHE A 440 -10.80 -11.06 -10.09
N MET A 441 -9.52 -11.39 -10.25
CA MET A 441 -8.46 -10.93 -9.34
C MET A 441 -8.33 -9.40 -9.35
N THR A 442 -8.45 -8.76 -10.51
CA THR A 442 -8.39 -7.29 -10.59
C THR A 442 -9.51 -6.63 -9.79
N LYS A 443 -10.75 -7.13 -9.94
CA LYS A 443 -11.90 -6.65 -9.18
C LYS A 443 -11.73 -6.88 -7.68
N GLN A 444 -11.16 -8.02 -7.29
CA GLN A 444 -10.99 -8.37 -5.88
C GLN A 444 -9.85 -7.58 -5.21
N TYR A 445 -8.76 -7.29 -5.93
CA TYR A 445 -7.62 -6.56 -5.41
C TYR A 445 -7.84 -5.05 -5.37
N VAL A 446 -8.62 -4.53 -6.33
CA VAL A 446 -8.92 -3.10 -6.44
C VAL A 446 -10.43 -2.95 -6.60
N PRO A 447 -11.21 -3.16 -5.52
CA PRO A 447 -12.67 -3.12 -5.57
C PRO A 447 -13.20 -1.70 -5.84
N SER A 448 -12.46 -0.68 -5.43
CA SER A 448 -12.83 0.72 -5.57
C SER A 448 -11.68 1.54 -6.17
N PHE A 449 -11.89 2.12 -7.36
CA PHE A 449 -10.92 3.01 -7.99
C PHE A 449 -11.58 3.99 -8.95
N THR A 450 -10.88 5.08 -9.29
CA THR A 450 -11.21 5.91 -10.45
C THR A 450 -10.31 5.56 -11.62
N ILE A 451 -10.80 5.69 -12.86
CA ILE A 451 -10.03 5.40 -14.08
C ILE A 451 -8.71 6.18 -14.10
N LYS A 452 -8.75 7.44 -13.64
CA LYS A 452 -7.57 8.31 -13.54
C LYS A 452 -6.53 7.70 -12.58
N ASN A 453 -6.93 7.34 -11.37
CA ASN A 453 -6.00 6.82 -10.36
C ASN A 453 -5.45 5.44 -10.76
N PHE A 454 -6.29 4.60 -11.37
CA PHE A 454 -5.87 3.29 -11.88
C PHE A 454 -4.76 3.41 -12.94
N ILE A 455 -4.95 4.26 -13.95
CA ILE A 455 -3.95 4.45 -15.03
C ILE A 455 -2.70 5.20 -14.53
N GLN A 456 -2.81 6.00 -13.47
CA GLN A 456 -1.66 6.68 -12.88
C GLN A 456 -0.84 5.76 -11.96
N SER A 457 -1.48 4.81 -11.29
CA SER A 457 -0.82 3.82 -10.42
C SER A 457 0.07 2.86 -11.21
N GLU A 458 1.22 2.50 -10.64
CA GLU A 458 2.15 1.52 -11.23
C GLU A 458 1.48 0.15 -11.45
N TRP A 459 0.72 -0.31 -10.46
CA TRP A 459 0.00 -1.57 -10.52
C TRP A 459 -1.07 -1.55 -11.63
N GLY A 460 -1.90 -0.50 -11.69
CA GLY A 460 -2.94 -0.37 -12.70
C GLY A 460 -2.38 -0.22 -14.12
N LYS A 461 -1.26 0.51 -14.32
CA LYS A 461 -0.53 0.51 -15.61
C LYS A 461 -0.12 -0.91 -16.02
N GLY A 462 0.47 -1.68 -15.10
CA GLY A 462 0.86 -3.07 -15.35
C GLY A 462 -0.32 -3.92 -15.83
N VAL A 463 -1.49 -3.77 -15.20
CA VAL A 463 -2.72 -4.45 -15.62
C VAL A 463 -3.16 -4.01 -17.01
N VAL A 464 -3.20 -2.70 -17.29
CA VAL A 464 -3.57 -2.17 -18.61
C VAL A 464 -2.65 -2.72 -19.70
N PHE A 465 -1.32 -2.69 -19.49
CA PHE A 465 -0.37 -3.25 -20.46
C PHE A 465 -0.57 -4.74 -20.68
N LYS A 466 -0.84 -5.53 -19.62
CA LYS A 466 -1.16 -6.96 -19.77
C LYS A 466 -2.43 -7.15 -20.59
N ILE A 467 -3.49 -6.40 -20.32
CA ILE A 467 -4.75 -6.49 -21.08
C ILE A 467 -4.50 -6.20 -22.56
N VAL A 468 -3.86 -5.07 -22.87
CA VAL A 468 -3.55 -4.66 -24.26
C VAL A 468 -2.69 -5.71 -24.95
N ALA A 469 -1.62 -6.18 -24.30
CA ALA A 469 -0.72 -7.19 -24.86
C ALA A 469 -1.42 -8.55 -25.06
N THR A 470 -2.28 -8.97 -24.13
CA THR A 470 -3.06 -10.22 -24.25
C THR A 470 -4.02 -10.14 -25.44
N PHE A 471 -4.78 -9.05 -25.59
CA PHE A 471 -5.68 -8.88 -26.74
C PHE A 471 -4.91 -8.76 -28.06
N PHE A 472 -3.75 -8.12 -28.06
CA PHE A 472 -2.87 -8.05 -29.22
C PHE A 472 -2.41 -9.45 -29.67
N VAL A 473 -1.94 -10.28 -28.74
CA VAL A 473 -1.50 -11.66 -29.05
C VAL A 473 -2.68 -12.53 -29.51
N LEU A 474 -3.86 -12.37 -28.92
CA LEU A 474 -5.08 -13.04 -29.37
C LEU A 474 -5.44 -12.67 -30.81
N GLY A 475 -5.37 -11.38 -31.15
CA GLY A 475 -5.58 -10.88 -32.51
C GLY A 475 -4.60 -11.49 -33.51
N LEU A 476 -3.31 -11.50 -33.16
CA LEU A 476 -2.28 -12.15 -33.97
C LEU A 476 -2.56 -13.66 -34.15
N GLY A 477 -2.86 -14.38 -33.07
CA GLY A 477 -3.18 -15.80 -33.12
C GLY A 477 -4.38 -16.11 -34.02
N TYR A 478 -5.43 -15.28 -33.97
CA TYR A 478 -6.60 -15.40 -34.84
C TYR A 478 -6.24 -15.21 -36.33
N LEU A 479 -5.53 -14.14 -36.67
CA LEU A 479 -5.09 -13.86 -38.04
C LEU A 479 -4.17 -14.97 -38.57
N GLN A 480 -3.28 -15.47 -37.72
CA GLN A 480 -2.37 -16.55 -38.06
C GLN A 480 -3.10 -17.87 -38.32
N ARG A 481 -4.10 -18.22 -37.50
CA ARG A 481 -4.90 -19.43 -37.65
C ARG A 481 -5.72 -19.42 -38.94
N ARG A 482 -6.30 -18.27 -39.30
CA ARG A 482 -7.02 -18.10 -40.58
C ARG A 482 -6.10 -18.27 -41.80
N SER A 483 -4.82 -17.91 -41.66
CA SER A 483 -3.82 -17.98 -42.73
C SER A 483 -3.28 -19.40 -43.00
N ILE A 484 -3.50 -20.37 -42.10
CA ILE A 484 -3.00 -21.75 -42.25
C ILE A 484 -4.20 -22.68 -42.46
N LYS A 485 -4.73 -22.67 -43.69
CA LYS A 485 -5.75 -23.65 -44.10
C LYS A 485 -5.14 -24.99 -44.54
N ASN A 486 -3.92 -24.98 -45.10
CA ASN A 486 -3.22 -26.17 -45.59
C ASN A 486 -1.77 -26.25 -45.05
N LEU A 487 -1.45 -27.31 -44.29
CA LEU A 487 -0.11 -27.57 -43.73
C LEU A 487 0.83 -28.16 -44.81
N THR A 488 1.40 -27.31 -45.66
CA THR A 488 2.50 -27.67 -46.59
C THR A 488 3.87 -27.69 -45.86
N SER A 489 4.93 -28.22 -46.47
CA SER A 489 6.28 -28.25 -45.87
C SER A 489 6.83 -26.83 -45.59
N LYS A 490 6.61 -25.87 -46.49
CA LYS A 490 6.89 -24.44 -46.23
C LYS A 490 6.06 -23.87 -45.07
N ALA A 491 4.85 -24.40 -44.83
CA ALA A 491 4.01 -23.99 -43.71
C ALA A 491 4.56 -24.46 -42.35
N VAL A 492 5.34 -25.55 -42.28
CA VAL A 492 5.94 -26.05 -41.03
C VAL A 492 6.92 -25.03 -40.43
N ASN A 493 7.85 -24.51 -41.24
CA ASN A 493 8.80 -23.49 -40.76
C ASN A 493 8.08 -22.20 -40.35
N LYS A 494 7.01 -21.84 -41.09
CA LYS A 494 6.17 -20.67 -40.77
C LYS A 494 5.44 -20.83 -39.44
N VAL A 495 4.96 -22.04 -39.12
CA VAL A 495 4.35 -22.35 -37.81
C VAL A 495 5.35 -22.20 -36.67
N ILE A 496 6.55 -22.76 -36.81
CA ILE A 496 7.57 -22.68 -35.75
C ILE A 496 8.03 -21.23 -35.54
N TYR A 497 8.26 -20.48 -36.63
CA TYR A 497 8.61 -19.06 -36.53
C TYR A 497 7.52 -18.24 -35.82
N ARG A 498 6.25 -18.48 -36.16
CA ARG A 498 5.10 -17.85 -35.51
C ARG A 498 5.00 -18.19 -34.02
N ALA A 499 5.17 -19.46 -33.68
CA ALA A 499 5.20 -19.89 -32.29
C ALA A 499 6.32 -19.20 -31.50
N ARG A 500 7.50 -18.97 -32.11
CA ARG A 500 8.58 -18.19 -31.50
C ARG A 500 8.16 -16.74 -31.24
N VAL A 501 7.54 -16.09 -32.22
CA VAL A 501 7.05 -14.71 -32.09
C VAL A 501 5.99 -14.61 -30.99
N GLU A 502 5.00 -15.51 -30.97
CA GLU A 502 3.98 -15.57 -29.91
C GLU A 502 4.59 -15.86 -28.54
N TRP A 503 5.60 -16.74 -28.46
CA TRP A 503 6.30 -17.02 -27.21
C TRP A 503 7.08 -15.80 -26.71
N ILE A 504 7.75 -15.04 -27.59
CA ILE A 504 8.42 -13.78 -27.24
C ILE A 504 7.42 -12.77 -26.66
N TYR A 505 6.23 -12.64 -27.27
CA TYR A 505 5.18 -11.79 -26.71
C TYR A 505 4.65 -12.31 -25.37
N GLY A 506 4.53 -13.63 -25.19
CA GLY A 506 4.20 -14.24 -23.91
C GLY A 506 5.23 -13.90 -22.83
N VAL A 507 6.53 -13.99 -23.15
CA VAL A 507 7.63 -13.58 -22.29
C VAL A 507 7.55 -12.09 -21.95
N PHE A 508 7.21 -11.24 -22.92
CA PHE A 508 7.01 -9.80 -22.69
C PHE A 508 5.79 -9.52 -21.78
N ILE A 509 4.70 -10.28 -21.90
CA ILE A 509 3.56 -10.18 -20.96
C ILE A 509 3.98 -10.55 -19.53
N LEU A 510 4.87 -11.54 -19.37
CA LEU A 510 5.39 -11.91 -18.06
C LEU A 510 6.21 -10.79 -17.41
N PHE A 511 6.81 -9.87 -18.19
CA PHE A 511 7.50 -8.69 -17.64
C PHE A 511 6.54 -7.79 -16.88
N PHE A 512 5.38 -7.49 -17.47
CA PHE A 512 4.35 -6.74 -16.75
C PHE A 512 3.73 -7.55 -15.61
N ALA A 513 3.66 -8.89 -15.74
CA ALA A 513 3.23 -9.73 -14.64
C ALA A 513 4.16 -9.65 -13.43
N SER A 514 5.49 -9.56 -13.62
CA SER A 514 6.41 -9.34 -12.51
C SER A 514 6.25 -7.96 -11.88
N ILE A 515 5.87 -6.91 -12.64
CA ILE A 515 5.59 -5.58 -12.06
C ILE A 515 4.46 -5.69 -11.03
N LEU A 516 3.41 -6.47 -11.33
CA LEU A 516 2.27 -6.65 -10.42
C LEU A 516 2.63 -7.40 -9.13
N VAL A 517 3.77 -8.09 -9.10
CA VAL A 517 4.25 -8.82 -7.92
C VAL A 517 5.08 -7.92 -7.03
N VAL A 518 5.88 -7.02 -7.61
CA VAL A 518 6.70 -6.05 -6.85
C VAL A 518 5.97 -4.74 -6.54
N SER A 519 4.72 -4.59 -6.96
CA SER A 519 3.89 -3.43 -6.66
C SER A 519 2.64 -3.84 -5.87
N ALA A 520 2.18 -2.95 -5.00
CA ALA A 520 0.99 -3.16 -4.19
C ALA A 520 -0.28 -2.80 -4.99
N PRO A 521 -1.31 -3.68 -5.05
CA PRO A 521 -2.59 -3.36 -5.68
C PRO A 521 -3.28 -2.15 -5.03
N SER A 522 -3.06 -1.94 -3.73
CA SER A 522 -3.56 -0.78 -2.98
C SER A 522 -3.18 0.54 -3.64
N ALA A 523 -2.02 0.63 -4.31
CA ALA A 523 -1.62 1.83 -5.05
C ALA A 523 -2.62 2.27 -6.13
N ALA A 524 -3.50 1.39 -6.63
CA ALA A 524 -4.57 1.74 -7.56
C ALA A 524 -5.89 2.19 -6.88
N GLU A 525 -6.09 1.83 -5.61
CA GLU A 525 -7.26 2.18 -4.80
C GLU A 525 -7.00 3.48 -4.03
N GLN A 526 -7.40 4.64 -4.58
CA GLN A 526 -7.15 5.96 -3.97
C GLN A 526 -8.35 6.88 -4.21
N GLY A 527 -8.78 7.66 -3.21
CA GLY A 527 -9.89 8.60 -3.36
C GLY A 527 -10.77 8.73 -2.12
N ILE A 528 -11.91 9.41 -2.27
CA ILE A 528 -12.96 9.52 -1.25
C ILE A 528 -14.10 8.57 -1.60
N TYR A 529 -14.54 7.78 -0.63
CA TYR A 529 -15.55 6.75 -0.83
C TYR A 529 -16.66 6.86 0.22
N PRO A 530 -17.93 6.96 -0.23
CA PRO A 530 -18.35 7.35 -1.59
C PRO A 530 -17.97 8.83 -1.89
N SER A 531 -17.89 9.25 -3.14
CA SER A 531 -17.65 10.68 -3.45
C SER A 531 -18.91 11.55 -3.39
N SER A 532 -20.09 10.92 -3.30
CA SER A 532 -21.40 11.56 -3.25
C SER A 532 -22.33 10.76 -2.35
N VAL A 533 -23.03 11.42 -1.43
CA VAL A 533 -24.03 10.82 -0.54
C VAL A 533 -25.27 11.68 -0.52
N GLU A 534 -26.45 11.06 -0.58
CA GLU A 534 -27.71 11.73 -0.32
C GLU A 534 -28.33 11.16 0.96
N LYS A 535 -28.60 12.03 1.94
CA LYS A 535 -29.22 11.69 3.22
C LYS A 535 -30.18 12.80 3.60
N GLU A 536 -31.39 12.44 4.05
CA GLU A 536 -32.40 13.41 4.52
C GLU A 536 -32.68 14.55 3.52
N LYS A 537 -32.71 14.23 2.21
CA LYS A 537 -32.89 15.17 1.08
C LYS A 537 -31.76 16.22 0.94
N VAL A 538 -30.62 15.97 1.55
CA VAL A 538 -29.38 16.75 1.39
C VAL A 538 -28.38 15.88 0.66
N LYS A 539 -27.91 16.34 -0.50
CA LYS A 539 -26.90 15.65 -1.31
C LYS A 539 -25.55 16.34 -1.14
N LEU A 540 -24.56 15.62 -0.64
CA LEU A 540 -23.20 16.11 -0.44
C LEU A 540 -22.25 15.45 -1.44
N ASP A 541 -21.67 16.25 -2.32
CA ASP A 541 -20.57 15.89 -3.20
C ASP A 541 -19.24 16.36 -2.59
N VAL A 542 -18.27 15.46 -2.46
CA VAL A 542 -16.98 15.77 -1.82
C VAL A 542 -15.82 15.49 -2.76
N ASN A 543 -14.85 16.40 -2.77
CA ASN A 543 -13.59 16.23 -3.49
C ASN A 543 -12.42 16.74 -2.66
N ILE A 544 -11.28 16.03 -2.70
CA ILE A 544 -10.03 16.48 -2.09
C ILE A 544 -8.93 16.50 -3.14
N SER A 545 -8.19 17.60 -3.19
CA SER A 545 -7.09 17.78 -4.13
C SER A 545 -5.92 18.43 -3.40
N PRO A 546 -4.67 17.99 -3.63
CA PRO A 546 -4.23 16.97 -4.60
C PRO A 546 -4.29 15.51 -4.12
N LEU A 547 -4.83 15.22 -2.93
CA LEU A 547 -4.90 13.88 -2.31
C LEU A 547 -3.49 13.29 -2.10
N TYR A 548 -2.67 13.94 -1.28
CA TYR A 548 -1.40 13.38 -0.79
C TYR A 548 -1.22 13.69 0.71
N PRO A 549 -0.32 13.02 1.45
CA PRO A 549 -0.01 13.41 2.83
C PRO A 549 0.50 14.84 2.93
N GLY A 550 -0.14 15.68 3.73
CA GLY A 550 0.18 17.10 3.87
C GLY A 550 -0.96 18.04 3.51
N LEU A 551 -0.58 19.13 2.84
CA LEU A 551 -1.47 20.21 2.42
C LEU A 551 -2.47 19.78 1.35
N ASN A 552 -3.76 19.94 1.64
CA ASN A 552 -4.85 19.62 0.73
C ASN A 552 -5.95 20.67 0.79
N VAL A 553 -6.83 20.65 -0.22
CA VAL A 553 -8.11 21.36 -0.21
C VAL A 553 -9.24 20.34 -0.28
N LEU A 554 -10.05 20.29 0.77
CA LEU A 554 -11.32 19.57 0.75
C LEU A 554 -12.41 20.52 0.27
N THR A 555 -13.18 20.12 -0.74
CA THR A 555 -14.34 20.86 -1.25
C THR A 555 -15.58 20.01 -1.03
N MET A 556 -16.60 20.63 -0.43
CA MET A 556 -17.89 20.02 -0.10
C MET A 556 -18.99 20.84 -0.75
N ASN A 557 -19.76 20.23 -1.64
CA ASN A 557 -20.87 20.86 -2.34
C ASN A 557 -22.18 20.18 -1.95
N PHE A 558 -23.08 20.94 -1.32
CA PHE A 558 -24.34 20.43 -0.79
C PHE A 558 -25.49 20.45 -1.81
N ASN A 559 -25.28 20.94 -3.04
CA ASN A 559 -26.27 21.16 -4.11
C ASN A 559 -27.54 21.96 -3.70
N ASN A 560 -27.73 22.19 -2.40
CA ASN A 560 -28.92 22.63 -1.71
C ASN A 560 -28.50 23.72 -0.70
N LYS A 561 -29.37 24.70 -0.53
CA LYS A 561 -28.97 26.07 -0.15
C LYS A 561 -29.05 26.40 1.34
N ASP A 562 -29.55 25.48 2.16
CA ASP A 562 -29.98 25.76 3.54
C ASP A 562 -28.94 25.35 4.61
N ILE A 563 -27.68 25.17 4.21
CA ILE A 563 -26.58 24.85 5.14
C ILE A 563 -25.96 26.15 5.66
N GLU A 564 -25.91 26.27 6.98
CA GLU A 564 -25.34 27.40 7.70
C GLU A 564 -23.85 27.19 7.94
N LYS A 565 -23.48 26.14 8.69
CA LYS A 565 -22.11 25.78 9.11
C LYS A 565 -21.83 24.32 8.83
N VAL A 566 -20.56 23.99 8.55
CA VAL A 566 -20.09 22.63 8.29
C VAL A 566 -18.87 22.34 9.16
N GLU A 567 -18.97 21.31 9.99
CA GLU A 567 -17.88 20.75 10.79
C GLU A 567 -17.38 19.47 10.11
N VAL A 568 -16.06 19.30 10.01
CA VAL A 568 -15.45 18.09 9.44
C VAL A 568 -14.50 17.49 10.46
N THR A 569 -14.78 16.25 10.86
CA THR A 569 -13.91 15.46 11.73
C THR A 569 -13.11 14.46 10.89
N LEU A 570 -11.79 14.59 10.89
CA LEU A 570 -10.86 13.67 10.25
C LEU A 570 -10.22 12.78 11.31
N SER A 571 -10.27 11.47 11.12
CA SER A 571 -9.75 10.51 12.10
C SER A 571 -9.03 9.32 11.47
N MET A 572 -7.88 8.98 12.04
CA MET A 572 -7.01 7.89 11.59
C MET A 572 -6.44 7.19 12.83
N LEU A 573 -6.45 5.85 12.82
CA LEU A 573 -5.85 5.08 13.91
C LEU A 573 -4.31 5.29 13.92
N PRO A 574 -3.65 5.24 15.10
CA PRO A 574 -4.24 4.98 16.41
C PRO A 574 -4.83 6.20 17.14
N ASN A 575 -4.37 7.43 16.86
CA ASN A 575 -4.71 8.59 17.72
C ASN A 575 -4.97 9.92 16.98
N TYR A 576 -5.08 9.92 15.65
CA TYR A 576 -5.40 11.15 14.92
C TYR A 576 -6.91 11.36 14.92
N ASN A 577 -7.37 12.46 15.51
CA ASN A 577 -8.78 12.87 15.49
C ASN A 577 -8.88 14.39 15.64
N VAL A 578 -9.11 15.09 14.52
CA VAL A 578 -9.14 16.56 14.47
C VAL A 578 -10.45 17.01 13.83
N THR A 579 -11.06 18.04 14.41
CA THR A 579 -12.29 18.66 13.88
C THR A 579 -11.97 20.06 13.37
N TYR A 580 -12.46 20.37 12.18
CA TYR A 580 -12.27 21.65 11.50
C TYR A 580 -13.64 22.28 11.18
N ASN A 581 -13.71 23.61 11.26
CA ASN A 581 -14.83 24.38 10.74
C ASN A 581 -14.55 24.80 9.29
N ALA A 582 -15.48 24.52 8.38
CA ALA A 582 -15.26 24.76 6.96
C ALA A 582 -15.66 26.17 6.52
N PHE A 583 -14.83 26.76 5.66
CA PHE A 583 -15.07 28.03 4.99
C PHE A 583 -16.31 27.95 4.12
N LYS A 584 -17.30 28.82 4.36
CA LYS A 584 -18.44 29.01 3.45
C LYS A 584 -18.04 29.92 2.31
N VAL A 585 -17.59 29.34 1.20
CA VAL A 585 -17.01 30.11 0.07
C VAL A 585 -18.04 30.54 -0.97
N ASP A 586 -19.16 29.81 -1.07
CA ASP A 586 -20.29 30.15 -1.95
C ASP A 586 -21.57 29.47 -1.39
N LYS A 587 -22.71 29.73 -2.00
CA LYS A 587 -24.00 29.19 -1.61
C LYS A 587 -24.03 27.66 -1.74
N GLY A 588 -23.94 26.98 -0.61
CA GLY A 588 -23.91 25.51 -0.53
C GLY A 588 -22.53 24.91 -0.82
N VAL A 589 -21.48 25.72 -0.93
CA VAL A 589 -20.10 25.25 -1.15
C VAL A 589 -19.23 25.61 0.04
N PHE A 590 -18.63 24.59 0.63
CA PHE A 590 -17.75 24.70 1.78
C PHE A 590 -16.36 24.15 1.45
N LYS A 591 -15.31 24.76 2.00
CA LYS A 591 -13.94 24.33 1.78
C LYS A 591 -13.14 24.26 3.07
N LEU A 592 -12.17 23.34 3.11
CA LEU A 592 -11.09 23.32 4.08
C LEU A 592 -9.76 23.36 3.36
N THR A 593 -8.74 23.89 4.03
CA THR A 593 -7.36 23.88 3.57
C THR A 593 -6.40 23.65 4.74
N GLY A 594 -5.13 23.40 4.44
CA GLY A 594 -4.11 23.09 5.44
C GLY A 594 -3.71 21.62 5.42
N ASN A 595 -3.05 21.19 6.49
CA ASN A 595 -2.49 19.84 6.62
C ASN A 595 -3.56 18.80 6.99
N LEU A 596 -4.52 18.58 6.08
CA LEU A 596 -5.70 17.74 6.32
C LEU A 596 -5.39 16.23 6.34
N LEU A 597 -4.37 15.79 5.60
CA LEU A 597 -4.07 14.37 5.42
C LEU A 597 -2.74 14.04 6.11
N HIS A 598 -2.80 13.55 7.35
CA HIS A 598 -1.60 13.38 8.18
C HIS A 598 -0.61 12.32 7.67
N ALA A 599 -1.11 11.18 7.19
CA ALA A 599 -0.29 10.05 6.77
C ALA A 599 -0.92 9.29 5.61
N THR A 600 -0.16 8.39 5.00
CA THR A 600 -0.64 7.47 3.97
C THR A 600 -1.51 6.38 4.61
N GLY A 601 -2.67 6.04 4.02
CA GLY A 601 -3.60 5.09 4.63
C GLY A 601 -5.07 5.42 4.41
N THR A 602 -5.93 4.77 5.19
CA THR A 602 -7.37 5.04 5.23
C THR A 602 -7.71 5.90 6.42
N MET A 603 -8.28 7.07 6.15
CA MET A 603 -8.77 8.01 7.15
C MET A 603 -10.30 8.08 7.08
N ASN A 604 -10.96 8.10 8.22
CA ASN A 604 -12.39 8.34 8.31
C ASN A 604 -12.65 9.84 8.32
N MET A 605 -13.63 10.28 7.53
CA MET A 605 -14.09 11.67 7.51
C MET A 605 -15.58 11.69 7.85
N ASN A 606 -15.96 12.37 8.93
CA ASN A 606 -17.34 12.68 9.25
C ASN A 606 -17.60 14.16 8.95
N VAL A 607 -18.62 14.44 8.14
CA VAL A 607 -19.06 15.79 7.80
C VAL A 607 -20.41 16.04 8.47
N LYS A 608 -20.44 16.97 9.40
CA LYS A 608 -21.66 17.40 10.09
C LYS A 608 -22.10 18.76 9.54
N ALA A 609 -23.21 18.76 8.82
CA ALA A 609 -23.77 19.95 8.20
C ALA A 609 -24.96 20.46 9.02
N LYS A 610 -24.85 21.68 9.57
CA LYS A 610 -25.90 22.33 10.35
C LYS A 610 -26.75 23.24 9.45
N LYS A 611 -28.07 23.07 9.50
CA LYS A 611 -29.04 23.89 8.77
C LYS A 611 -29.41 25.13 9.58
N PHE A 612 -29.96 26.15 8.92
CA PHE A 612 -30.46 27.37 9.56
C PHE A 612 -31.58 27.15 10.59
N ASN A 613 -32.32 26.03 10.50
CA ASN A 613 -33.36 25.67 11.48
C ASN A 613 -32.79 24.95 12.73
N GLY A 614 -31.46 24.79 12.82
CA GLY A 614 -30.78 24.11 13.92
C GLY A 614 -30.63 22.59 13.74
N GLU A 615 -31.29 21.97 12.76
CA GLU A 615 -31.11 20.54 12.46
C GLU A 615 -29.71 20.28 11.90
N SER A 616 -29.15 19.10 12.18
CA SER A 616 -27.85 18.67 11.65
C SER A 616 -27.96 17.36 10.89
N VAL A 617 -27.24 17.24 9.77
CA VAL A 617 -27.13 16.01 8.98
C VAL A 617 -25.68 15.58 8.95
N GLU A 618 -25.41 14.33 9.32
CA GLU A 618 -24.07 13.74 9.32
C GLU A 618 -23.84 12.77 8.16
N PHE A 619 -22.70 12.91 7.51
CA PHE A 619 -22.24 12.11 6.39
C PHE A 619 -20.89 11.48 6.70
N SER A 620 -20.73 10.19 6.45
CA SER A 620 -19.49 9.47 6.72
C SER A 620 -18.83 9.02 5.42
N PHE A 621 -17.51 9.21 5.35
CA PHE A 621 -16.68 8.92 4.20
C PHE A 621 -15.39 8.23 4.63
N LYS A 622 -14.81 7.44 3.72
CA LYS A 622 -13.44 6.94 3.84
C LYS A 622 -12.56 7.66 2.82
N ILE A 623 -11.45 8.22 3.27
CA ILE A 623 -10.41 8.81 2.42
C ILE A 623 -9.26 7.81 2.35
N VAL A 624 -8.99 7.28 1.16
CA VAL A 624 -7.85 6.39 0.90
C VAL A 624 -6.73 7.21 0.28
N ILE A 625 -5.72 7.48 1.10
CA ILE A 625 -4.59 8.36 0.84
C ILE A 625 -3.48 7.54 0.15
N PRO A 626 -2.93 7.99 -1.00
CA PRO A 626 -1.86 7.29 -1.70
C PRO A 626 -0.61 7.12 -0.85
N GLY A 627 -0.01 5.94 -0.90
CA GLY A 627 1.29 5.61 -0.31
C GLY A 627 1.60 4.13 -0.53
N GLU A 628 2.89 3.77 -0.48
CA GLU A 628 3.31 2.36 -0.49
C GLU A 628 2.94 1.66 0.83
N MET A 629 2.99 2.40 1.95
CA MET A 629 2.48 1.96 3.27
C MET A 629 1.17 2.66 3.58
N ARG A 630 0.20 1.96 4.18
CA ARG A 630 -1.13 2.51 4.47
C ARG A 630 -1.59 2.12 5.88
N LEU A 631 -1.81 3.11 6.74
CA LEU A 631 -2.40 2.90 8.07
C LEU A 631 -3.93 2.70 7.98
N GLY A 632 -4.52 1.95 8.91
CA GLY A 632 -5.98 1.87 9.08
C GLY A 632 -6.75 1.09 8.01
N GLU A 633 -6.08 0.25 7.21
CA GLU A 633 -6.74 -0.64 6.26
C GLU A 633 -7.23 -1.91 6.97
N SER A 634 -8.45 -1.87 7.50
CA SER A 634 -9.16 -3.04 8.07
C SER A 634 -9.86 -3.90 7.01
#